data_AF-A0A6P0YHA2-F1
#
_entry.id   AF-A0A6P0YHA2-F1
#
_cell.length_a   1.000
_cell.length_b   1.000
_cell.length_c   1.000
_cell.angle_alpha   90.00
_cell.angle_beta   90.00
_cell.angle_gamma   90.00
#
_symmetry.space_group_name_H-M   'P 1'
#
loop_
_entity.id
_entity.type
_entity.pdbx_description
1 polymer ?
#
loop_
_entity_poly.entity_id
_entity_poly.type
_entity_poly.pdbx_seq_one_letter_code
_entity_poly.pdbx_strand_id
1 'polypeptide(L)'
;MTEPHAGYTLPVFACAAAVAALRWVRQNISSLPTVSINLLEPAKIVDILIEQVALLKNNTALAITRSDPGNNLDLTRNTPVWA
;
A
#
# COMPACT_ATOMS: atom_id res chain seq x y z
N MET A 1 27.22 12.93 -2.79
CA MET A 1 26.02 12.57 -3.56
C MET A 1 25.20 11.62 -2.69
N THR A 2 23.91 11.87 -2.52
CA THR A 2 23.00 10.95 -1.81
C THR A 2 22.77 9.70 -2.66
N GLU A 3 22.84 8.53 -2.04
CA GLU A 3 22.48 7.25 -2.68
C GLU A 3 21.05 7.31 -3.24
N PRO A 4 20.76 6.72 -4.42
CA PRO A 4 19.41 6.68 -4.94
C PRO A 4 18.48 5.91 -3.98
N HIS A 5 17.37 6.52 -3.56
CA HIS A 5 16.34 5.85 -2.78
C HIS A 5 15.63 4.82 -3.67
N ALA A 6 15.63 3.55 -3.26
CA ALA A 6 14.89 2.50 -3.95
C ALA A 6 13.44 2.45 -3.44
N GLY A 7 12.47 2.36 -4.34
CA GLY A 7 11.05 2.20 -3.99
C GLY A 7 10.49 0.88 -4.48
N TYR A 8 9.17 0.81 -4.57
CA TYR A 8 8.45 -0.40 -4.94
C TYR A 8 7.66 -0.22 -6.24
N THR A 9 7.33 -1.33 -6.88
CA THR A 9 6.51 -1.31 -8.11
C THR A 9 5.05 -1.00 -7.75
N LEU A 10 4.30 -0.42 -8.71
CA LEU A 10 2.89 -0.10 -8.54
C LEU A 10 2.03 -1.27 -7.99
N PRO A 11 2.22 -2.54 -8.42
CA PRO A 11 1.49 -3.67 -7.85
C PRO A 11 1.67 -3.88 -6.34
N VAL A 12 2.80 -3.48 -5.75
CA VAL A 12 3.02 -3.57 -4.29
C VAL A 12 2.04 -2.65 -3.56
N PHE A 13 1.84 -1.43 -4.05
CA PHE A 13 0.91 -0.47 -3.48
C PHE A 13 -0.56 -0.88 -3.70
N ALA A 14 -0.88 -1.45 -4.86
CA ALA A 14 -2.20 -2.02 -5.12
C ALA A 14 -2.53 -3.19 -4.18
N CYS A 15 -1.56 -4.08 -3.96
CA CYS A 15 -1.69 -5.19 -3.02
C CYS A 15 -1.89 -4.68 -1.58
N ALA A 16 -1.12 -3.66 -1.18
CA ALA A 16 -1.26 -3.03 0.13
C ALA A 16 -2.64 -2.41 0.36
N ALA A 17 -3.19 -1.68 -0.63
CA ALA A 17 -4.56 -1.17 -0.54
C ALA A 17 -5.57 -2.31 -0.37
N ALA A 18 -5.48 -3.38 -1.18
CA ALA A 18 -6.41 -4.51 -1.10
C ALA A 18 -6.34 -5.24 0.26
N VAL A 19 -5.13 -5.45 0.79
CA VAL A 19 -4.93 -6.05 2.11
C VAL A 19 -5.51 -5.15 3.21
N ALA A 20 -5.31 -3.83 3.11
CA ALA A 20 -5.85 -2.88 4.08
C ALA A 20 -7.38 -2.90 4.10
N ALA A 21 -8.03 -2.84 2.93
CA ALA A 21 -9.49 -2.92 2.82
C ALA A 21 -10.03 -4.25 3.39
N LEU A 22 -9.38 -5.37 3.07
CA LEU A 22 -9.77 -6.69 3.59
C LEU A 22 -9.64 -6.79 5.11
N ARG A 23 -8.51 -6.32 5.67
CA ARG A 23 -8.29 -6.31 7.12
C ARG A 23 -9.30 -5.42 7.82
N TRP A 24 -9.60 -4.25 7.28
CA TRP A 24 -10.59 -3.34 7.85
C TRP A 24 -11.98 -3.95 7.98
N VAL A 25 -12.37 -4.79 7.00
CA VAL A 25 -13.65 -5.52 7.06
C VAL A 25 -13.61 -6.68 8.05
N ARG A 26 -12.49 -7.41 8.13
CA ARG A 26 -12.42 -8.70 8.85
C ARG A 26 -11.96 -8.59 10.29
N GLN A 27 -11.19 -7.56 10.60
CA GLN A 27 -10.53 -7.38 11.87
C GLN A 27 -11.12 -6.10 12.45
N ASN A 28 -11.73 -6.17 13.63
CA ASN A 28 -12.36 -5.03 14.31
C ASN A 28 -11.29 -4.01 14.76
N ILE A 29 -10.73 -3.29 13.80
CA ILE A 29 -9.56 -2.41 13.91
C ILE A 29 -10.01 -0.96 13.85
N SER A 30 -9.44 -0.11 14.70
CA SER A 30 -9.72 1.33 14.73
C SER A 30 -8.71 2.18 13.93
N SER A 31 -7.54 1.64 13.59
CA SER A 31 -6.54 2.31 12.75
C SER A 31 -5.62 1.30 12.05
N LEU A 32 -5.21 1.59 10.82
CA LEU A 32 -4.33 0.72 10.03
C LEU A 32 -3.34 1.56 9.23
N PRO A 33 -2.30 2.13 9.87
CA PRO A 33 -1.34 3.03 9.21
C PRO A 33 -0.41 2.32 8.23
N THR A 34 -0.22 1.01 8.39
CA THR A 34 0.62 0.18 7.53
C THR A 34 0.02 -1.21 7.32
N VAL A 35 0.42 -1.85 6.24
CA VAL A 35 0.25 -3.29 6.05
C VAL A 35 1.54 -3.93 5.57
N SER A 36 1.81 -5.15 6.05
CA SER A 36 2.98 -5.91 5.63
C SER A 36 2.68 -6.69 4.36
N ILE A 37 3.54 -6.56 3.36
CA ILE A 37 3.47 -7.22 2.06
C ILE A 37 4.69 -8.11 1.86
N ASN A 38 4.46 -9.36 1.51
CA ASN A 38 5.52 -10.30 1.14
C ASN A 38 5.86 -10.10 -0.35
N LEU A 39 7.06 -9.59 -0.63
CA LEU A 39 7.55 -9.32 -1.98
C LEU A 39 8.04 -10.61 -2.65
N LEU A 40 8.03 -10.61 -3.99
CA LEU A 40 8.58 -11.70 -4.79
C LEU A 40 10.10 -11.57 -4.95
N GLU A 41 10.59 -10.39 -5.34
CA GLU A 41 12.01 -10.12 -5.59
C GLU A 41 12.42 -8.74 -5.04
N PRO A 42 13.44 -8.67 -4.17
CA PRO A 42 13.92 -9.78 -3.36
C PRO A 42 12.81 -10.31 -2.44
N ALA A 43 12.83 -11.60 -2.12
CA ALA A 43 11.85 -12.19 -1.22
C ALA A 43 12.03 -11.64 0.21
N LYS A 44 11.19 -10.66 0.58
CA LYS A 44 11.19 -10.00 1.89
C LYS A 44 9.81 -9.47 2.22
N ILE A 45 9.53 -9.36 3.52
CA ILE A 45 8.33 -8.68 4.02
C ILE A 45 8.68 -7.21 4.23
N VAL A 46 7.84 -6.33 3.70
CA VAL A 46 7.97 -4.87 3.85
C VAL A 46 6.67 -4.27 4.32
N ASP A 47 6.75 -3.20 5.11
CA ASP A 47 5.58 -2.43 5.50
C ASP A 47 5.32 -1.31 4.48
N ILE A 48 4.09 -1.26 3.99
CA ILE A 48 3.61 -0.23 3.07
C ILE A 48 2.65 0.68 3.83
N LEU A 49 2.88 1.99 3.74
CA LEU A 49 2.01 3.01 4.33
C LEU A 49 0.62 2.97 3.68
N ILE A 50 -0.39 3.07 4.51
CA ILE A 50 -1.78 3.27 4.09
C ILE A 50 -2.09 4.75 4.27
N GLU A 51 -2.44 5.43 3.17
CA GLU A 51 -2.83 6.84 3.20
C GLU A 51 -4.18 7.01 3.91
N GLN A 52 -5.13 6.13 3.60
CA GLN A 52 -6.43 6.10 4.26
C GLN A 52 -7.09 4.73 4.09
N VAL A 53 -7.94 4.35 5.04
CA VAL A 53 -8.88 3.25 4.89
C VAL A 53 -10.21 3.60 5.56
N ALA A 54 -11.32 3.21 4.95
CA ALA A 54 -12.65 3.47 5.50
C ALA A 54 -13.62 2.34 5.15
N LEU A 55 -14.57 2.09 6.05
CA LEU A 55 -15.72 1.25 5.77
C LEU A 55 -16.74 2.07 4.95
N LEU A 56 -17.17 1.55 3.81
CA LEU A 56 -18.19 2.20 2.97
C LEU A 56 -19.60 1.71 3.30
N LYS A 57 -19.75 0.41 3.53
CA LYS A 57 -20.98 -0.26 3.93
C LYS A 57 -20.65 -1.62 4.54
N ASN A 58 -21.66 -2.36 4.99
CA ASN A 58 -21.44 -3.67 5.58
C ASN A 58 -20.58 -4.57 4.65
N ASN A 59 -19.50 -5.10 5.21
CA ASN A 59 -18.55 -5.98 4.51
C ASN A 59 -17.90 -5.36 3.25
N THR A 60 -17.81 -4.03 3.16
CA THR A 60 -17.16 -3.31 2.05
C THR A 60 -16.34 -2.14 2.61
N ALA A 61 -15.04 -2.14 2.34
CA ALA A 61 -14.13 -1.05 2.67
C ALA A 61 -13.39 -0.59 1.42
N LEU A 62 -12.81 0.62 1.50
CA LEU A 62 -11.93 1.19 0.49
C LEU A 62 -10.67 1.68 1.18
N ALA A 63 -9.52 1.29 0.64
CA ALA A 63 -8.22 1.77 1.10
C ALA A 63 -7.48 2.50 -0.01
N ILE A 64 -6.59 3.39 0.41
CA ILE A 64 -5.74 4.20 -0.45
C ILE A 64 -4.30 4.01 -0.02
N THR A 65 -3.44 3.73 -0.98
CA THR A 65 -1.98 3.85 -0.85
C THR A 65 -1.46 4.86 -1.86
N ARG A 66 -0.25 5.38 -1.64
CA ARG A 66 0.41 6.28 -2.59
C ARG A 66 1.66 5.62 -3.14
N SER A 67 1.75 5.51 -4.46
CA SER A 67 2.88 4.85 -5.11
C SER A 67 4.18 5.64 -4.88
N ASP A 68 5.21 4.93 -4.42
CA ASP A 68 6.58 5.43 -4.31
C ASP A 68 7.57 4.45 -4.98
N PRO A 69 7.94 4.72 -6.24
CA PRO A 69 8.94 3.94 -6.97
C PRO A 69 10.40 4.35 -6.68
N GLY A 70 10.67 5.15 -5.64
CA GLY A 70 12.03 5.49 -5.21
C GLY A 70 12.53 6.75 -5.88
N ASN A 71 13.72 6.77 -6.49
CA ASN A 71 14.19 7.90 -7.31
C ASN A 71 14.07 7.64 -8.82
N ASN A 72 13.42 6.53 -9.22
CA ASN A 72 13.25 6.15 -10.62
C ASN A 72 12.38 7.14 -11.41
N LEU A 73 12.66 7.32 -12.70
CA LEU A 73 11.75 8.02 -13.60
C LEU A 73 10.55 7.12 -13.90
N ASP A 74 9.47 7.33 -13.15
CA ASP A 74 8.26 6.51 -13.21
C ASP A 74 7.03 7.43 -13.28
N LEU A 75 6.21 7.23 -14.31
CA LEU A 75 5.00 8.03 -14.57
C LEU A 75 3.91 7.83 -13.51
N THR A 76 4.01 6.76 -12.72
CA THR A 76 3.03 6.36 -11.70
C THR A 76 3.44 6.82 -10.29
N ARG A 77 4.58 7.52 -10.15
CA ARG A 77 5.00 8.12 -8.88
C ARG A 77 3.91 9.01 -8.28
N ASN A 78 3.69 8.86 -6.98
CA ASN A 78 2.69 9.58 -6.19
C ASN A 78 1.23 9.35 -6.63
N THR A 79 1.00 8.43 -7.57
CA THR A 79 -0.36 8.06 -7.96
C THR A 79 -1.08 7.43 -6.78
N PRO A 80 -2.27 7.94 -6.39
CA PRO A 80 -3.11 7.25 -5.43
C PRO A 80 -3.63 5.95 -6.04
N VAL A 81 -3.54 4.87 -5.27
CA VAL A 81 -4.02 3.55 -5.66
C VAL A 81 -5.15 3.14 -4.73
N TRP A 82 -6.31 2.87 -5.30
CA TRP A 82 -7.54 2.50 -4.58
C TRP A 82 -7.83 1.02 -4.73
N ALA A 83 -8.25 0.36 -3.64
CA ALA A 83 -8.76 -1.01 -3.65
C ALA A 83 -9.75 -1.27 -2.52
#